data_AF-X1CBI3-F1
#
_entry.id   AF-X1CBI3-F1
#
_cell.length_a   1.000
_cell.length_b   1.000
_cell.length_c   1.000
_cell.angle_alpha   90.00
_cell.angle_beta   90.00
_cell.angle_gamma   90.00
#
_symmetry.space_group_name_H-M   'P 1'
#
loop_
_entity.id
_entity.type
_entity.pdbx_description
1 polymer ?
#
loop_
_entity_poly.entity_id
_entity_poly.type
_entity_poly.pdbx_seq_one_letter_code
_entity_poly.pdbx_strand_id
1 'polypeptide(L)' 'MNEKEKPDIANKLEKHFDLNLPEFYKELNKAISENNRESIFHLSKIFTRYQFRKLDN' A
#
# COMPACT_ATOMS: atom_id res chain seq x y z
N MET A 1 -10.99 -25.39 6.15
CA MET A 1 -9.72 -24.92 5.56
C MET A 1 -9.52 -23.52 6.10
N ASN A 2 -8.47 -23.30 6.91
CA ASN A 2 -8.29 -22.04 7.65
C ASN A 2 -8.04 -20.89 6.69
N GLU A 3 -9.05 -20.04 6.51
CA GLU A 3 -8.89 -18.72 5.90
C GLU A 3 -8.06 -17.87 6.87
N LYS A 4 -6.73 -17.93 6.70
CA LYS A 4 -5.85 -16.92 7.25
C LYS A 4 -6.16 -15.63 6.48
N GLU A 5 -7.07 -14.83 7.02
CA GLU A 5 -7.31 -13.46 6.59
C GLU A 5 -5.95 -12.76 6.42
N LYS A 6 -5.61 -12.49 5.15
CA LYS A 6 -4.42 -11.70 4.79
C LYS A 6 -4.52 -10.38 5.55
N PRO A 7 -3.42 -9.89 6.15
CA PRO A 7 -3.50 -8.71 6.99
C PRO A 7 -4.00 -7.54 6.17
N ASP A 8 -5.05 -6.93 6.71
CA ASP A 8 -5.89 -5.89 6.13
C ASP A 8 -5.19 -4.52 6.07
N ILE A 9 -3.94 -4.52 5.61
CA ILE A 9 -3.11 -3.34 5.45
C ILE A 9 -3.70 -2.45 4.36
N ALA A 10 -4.32 -3.05 3.35
CA ALA A 10 -5.02 -2.35 2.28
C ALA A 10 -6.21 -1.53 2.81
N ASN A 11 -7.12 -2.10 3.63
CA ASN A 11 -8.23 -1.29 4.17
C ASN A 11 -7.75 -0.30 5.25
N LYS A 12 -6.69 -0.62 5.99
CA LYS A 12 -6.15 0.27 7.02
C LYS A 12 -5.48 1.52 6.42
N LEU A 13 -4.85 1.38 5.25
CA LEU A 13 -4.26 2.49 4.49
C LEU A 13 -5.31 3.35 3.76
N GLU A 14 -6.48 2.80 3.43
CA GLU A 14 -7.54 3.57 2.75
C GLU A 14 -8.29 4.53 3.68
N LYS A 15 -8.31 4.26 5.00
CA LYS A 15 -9.09 5.03 5.99
C LYS A 15 -8.30 6.11 6.74
N HIS A 16 -6.97 6.11 6.68
CA HIS A 16 -6.14 7.13 7.33
C HIS A 16 -5.47 8.02 6.28
N PHE A 17 -5.76 9.32 6.36
CA PHE A 17 -5.40 10.35 5.38
C PHE A 17 -3.90 10.62 5.24
N ASP A 18 -3.09 10.13 6.18
CA ASP A 18 -1.64 10.22 6.13
C ASP A 18 -1.04 8.86 5.80
N LEU A 19 -0.61 8.72 4.55
CA LEU A 19 0.25 7.62 4.15
C LEU A 19 1.56 7.72 4.95
N ASN A 20 1.81 6.76 5.84
CA ASN A 20 3.10 6.62 6.50
C ASN A 20 4.15 6.19 5.46
N LEU A 21 4.87 7.17 4.90
CA LEU A 21 5.84 6.96 3.82
C LEU A 21 6.94 5.95 4.19
N PRO A 22 7.57 6.00 5.39
CA PRO A 22 8.51 4.96 5.81
C PRO A 22 7.96 3.53 5.73
N GLU A 23 6.77 3.26 6.26
CA GLU A 23 6.19 1.91 6.23
C GLU A 23 5.77 1.53 4.81
N PHE A 24 5.27 2.48 4.02
CA PHE A 24 4.96 2.26 2.61
C PHE A 24 6.19 1.81 1.81
N TYR A 25 7.33 2.50 1.95
CA TYR A 25 8.55 2.14 1.23
C TYR A 25 9.11 0.79 1.66
N LYS A 26 8.97 0.44 2.94
CA LYS A 26 9.35 -0.87 3.45
C LYS A 26 8.53 -2.00 2.82
N GLU A 27 7.20 -1.84 2.75
CA GLU A 27 6.32 -2.81 2.09
C GLU A 27 6.56 -2.88 0.57
N LEU A 28 6.85 -1.74 -0.08
CA LEU A 28 7.21 -1.72 -1.50
C LEU A 28 8.52 -2.46 -1.77
N ASN A 29 9.56 -2.19 -0.99
CA ASN A 29 10.85 -2.86 -1.12
C ASN A 29 10.71 -4.38 -0.90
N LYS A 30 9.89 -4.79 0.07
CA LYS A 30 9.55 -6.19 0.28
C LYS A 30 8.87 -6.80 -0.95
N ALA A 31 7.82 -6.15 -1.47
CA ALA A 31 7.11 -6.63 -2.65
C ALA A 31 8.00 -6.74 -3.90
N ILE A 32 8.94 -5.80 -4.08
CA ILE A 32 9.96 -5.86 -5.15
C ILE A 32 10.90 -7.04 -4.92
N SER A 33 11.42 -7.21 -3.70
CA SER A 33 12.36 -8.30 -3.37
C SER A 33 11.74 -9.69 -3.56
N GLU A 34 10.45 -9.82 -3.32
CA GLU A 34 9.68 -11.06 -3.50
C GLU A 34 9.17 -11.24 -4.95
N ASN A 35 9.44 -10.27 -5.85
CA ASN A 35 8.87 -10.19 -7.19
C ASN A 35 7.33 -10.32 -7.19
N ASN A 36 6.68 -9.80 -6.14
CA ASN A 36 5.25 -9.87 -5.93
C ASN A 36 4.54 -8.76 -6.71
N ARG A 37 4.25 -9.04 -7.98
CA ARG A 37 3.63 -8.10 -8.93
C ARG A 37 2.27 -7.57 -8.46
N GLU A 38 1.48 -8.40 -7.79
CA GLU A 38 0.15 -8.00 -7.28
C GLU A 38 0.30 -6.91 -6.20
N SER A 39 1.20 -7.14 -5.23
CA SER A 39 1.48 -6.16 -4.18
C SER A 39 2.07 -4.87 -4.74
N ILE A 40 2.99 -4.94 -5.71
CA ILE A 40 3.57 -3.76 -6.38
C ILE A 40 2.47 -2.92 -7.04
N PHE A 41 1.54 -3.57 -7.75
CA PHE A 41 0.41 -2.89 -8.39
C PHE A 41 -0.53 -2.22 -7.38
N HIS A 42 -0.83 -2.89 -6.26
CA HIS A 42 -1.67 -2.29 -5.22
C HIS A 42 -0.99 -1.09 -4.55
N LEU A 43 0.30 -1.20 -4.22
CA LEU A 43 1.07 -0.11 -3.61
C LEU A 43 1.21 1.09 -4.55
N SER A 44 1.39 0.88 -5.85
CA SER A 44 1.47 1.98 -6.83
C SER A 44 0.15 2.75 -6.94
N LYS A 45 -1.01 2.06 -6.88
CA LYS A 45 -2.33 2.71 -6.84
C LYS A 45 -2.50 3.56 -5.59
N ILE A 46 -2.10 3.05 -4.42
CA ILE A 46 -2.18 3.79 -3.15
C ILE A 46 -1.33 5.06 -3.23
N PHE A 47 -0.07 4.94 -3.69
CA PHE A 47 0.82 6.09 -3.83
C PHE A 47 0.29 7.12 -4.81
N THR A 48 -0.24 6.66 -5.95
CA THR A 48 -0.81 7.55 -6.97
C THR A 48 -1.98 8.36 -6.42
N ARG A 49 -2.91 7.71 -5.71
CA ARG A 49 -4.05 8.39 -5.04
C ARG A 49 -3.58 9.41 -4.00
N TYR A 50 -2.55 9.07 -3.23
CA TYR A 50 -1.94 9.99 -2.26
C TYR A 50 -1.36 11.24 -2.94
N GLN A 51 -0.64 11.07 -4.05
CA GLN A 51 -0.06 12.20 -4.81
C GLN A 51 -1.13 13.10 -5.43
N PHE A 52 -2.16 12.53 -6.07
CA PHE A 52 -3.24 13.35 -6.65
C PHE A 52 -3.98 14.16 -5.58
N ARG A 53 -4.28 13.58 -4.42
CA ARG A 53 -4.92 14.32 -3.32
C ARG A 53 -4.05 15.44 -2.73
N LYS A 54 -2.73 15.31 -2.83
CA LYS A 54 -1.79 16.39 -2.47
C LYS A 54 -1.79 17.56 -3.44
N LEU A 55 -2.27 17.37 -4.67
CA LEU A 55 -2.42 18.44 -5.66
C LEU A 55 -3.72 19.24 -5.47
N ASP A 56 -4.72 18.64 -4.83
CA ASP A 56 -6.01 19.28 -4.52
C ASP A 56 -5.99 20.15 -3.24
N ASN A 57 -4.87 20.18 -2.50
CA ASN A 57 -4.65 21.02 -1.30
C ASN A 57 -3.56 22.06 -1.55
#